data_AF-A0A1V9U2J5-F1
#
_entry.id   AF-A0A1V9U2J5-F1
#
_cell.length_a   1.000
_cell.length_b   1.000
_cell.length_c   1.000
_cell.angle_alpha   90.00
_cell.angle_beta   90.00
_cell.angle_gamma   90.00
#
_symmetry.space_group_name_H-M   'P 1'
#
loop_
_entity.id
_entity.type
_entity.pdbx_description
1 polymer ?
#
loop_
_entity_poly.entity_id
_entity_poly.type
_entity_poly.pdbx_seq_one_letter_code
_entity_poly.pdbx_strand_id
1 'polypeptide(L)' 'MNIMEKTDLASAYRRLRSSNRKTKKRALKIIKAHKKINKEKP' A
#
# COMPACT_ATOMS: atom_id res chain seq x y z
N MET A 1 10.73 -13.14 1.00
CA MET A 1 9.69 -12.11 1.25
C MET A 1 10.26 -11.12 2.26
N ASN A 2 10.67 -9.93 1.81
CA ASN A 2 11.26 -8.92 2.70
C ASN A 2 10.22 -8.40 3.70
N ILE A 3 10.60 -8.34 4.98
CA ILE A 3 9.76 -7.90 6.09
C ILE A 3 9.27 -6.45 5.89
N MET A 4 10.03 -5.62 5.16
CA MET A 4 9.66 -4.23 4.83
C MET A 4 8.41 -4.11 3.96
N GLU A 5 8.28 -4.90 2.88
CA GLU A 5 7.16 -4.75 1.93
C GLU A 5 5.80 -5.08 2.55
N LYS A 6 5.75 -6.11 3.40
CA LYS A 6 4.53 -6.48 4.13
C LYS A 6 4.11 -5.41 5.13
N THR A 7 5.09 -4.77 5.75
CA THR A 7 4.88 -3.71 6.74
C THR A 7 4.31 -2.46 6.08
N ASP A 8 4.76 -2.12 4.86
CA ASP A 8 4.25 -1.00 4.10
C ASP A 8 2.81 -1.19 3.63
N LEU A 9 2.42 -2.41 3.22
CA LEU A 9 1.05 -2.69 2.80
C LEU A 9 0.06 -2.62 3.96
N ALA A 10 0.35 -3.29 5.08
CA ALA A 10 -0.51 -3.25 6.26
C ALA A 10 -0.65 -1.82 6.80
N SER A 11 0.45 -1.05 6.79
CA SER A 11 0.45 0.36 7.18
C SER A 11 -0.34 1.24 6.20
N ALA A 12 -0.29 0.96 4.89
CA ALA A 12 -1.09 1.67 3.89
C ALA A 12 -2.60 1.46 4.12
N TYR A 13 -3.03 0.24 4.45
CA TYR A 13 -4.44 -0.01 4.77
C TYR A 13 -4.93 0.76 6.01
N ARG A 14 -4.09 0.90 7.05
CA ARG A 14 -4.42 1.75 8.20
C ARG A 14 -4.51 3.23 7.81
N ARG A 15 -3.56 3.73 7.02
CA ARG A 15 -3.52 5.12 6.52
C ARG A 15 -4.71 5.47 5.62
N LEU A 16 -5.30 4.49 4.93
CA LEU A 16 -6.50 4.68 4.11
C LEU A 16 -7.71 5.15 4.94
N ARG A 17 -7.76 4.82 6.23
CA ARG A 17 -8.83 5.22 7.15
C ARG A 17 -8.65 6.63 7.72
N SER A 18 -7.52 7.30 7.44
CA SER A 18 -7.26 8.66 7.92
C SER A 18 -8.19 9.70 7.29
N SER A 19 -8.59 10.72 8.06
CA SER A 19 -9.33 11.87 7.54
C SER A 19 -8.51 12.73 6.57
N ASN A 20 -7.17 12.64 6.61
CA ASN A 20 -6.30 13.45 5.77
C ASN A 20 -6.24 12.93 4.31
N ARG A 21 -6.68 13.78 3.37
CA ARG A 21 -6.71 13.49 1.93
C ARG A 21 -5.34 13.12 1.36
N LYS A 22 -4.27 13.83 1.76
CA LYS A 22 -2.90 13.56 1.28
C LYS A 22 -2.43 12.17 1.72
N THR A 23 -2.74 11.81 2.96
CA THR A 23 -2.42 10.49 3.54
C THR A 23 -3.14 9.36 2.81
N LYS A 24 -4.44 9.52 2.54
CA LYS A 24 -5.23 8.58 1.72
C LYS A 24 -4.64 8.40 0.31
N LYS A 25 -4.27 9.49 -0.37
CA LYS A 25 -3.68 9.42 -1.72
C LYS A 25 -2.37 8.64 -1.75
N ARG A 26 -1.49 8.85 -0.76
CA ARG A 26 -0.23 8.11 -0.61
C ARG A 26 -0.48 6.62 -0.35
N ALA A 27 -1.40 6.29 0.56
CA ALA A 27 -1.80 4.92 0.86
C ALA A 27 -2.31 4.19 -0.39
N LEU A 28 -3.18 4.83 -1.18
CA LEU A 28 -3.68 4.27 -2.43
C LEU A 28 -2.57 4.01 -3.45
N LYS A 29 -1.54 4.86 -3.54
CA LYS A 29 -0.40 4.66 -4.44
C LYS A 29 0.38 3.38 -4.07
N ILE A 30 0.64 3.18 -2.78
CA ILE A 30 1.35 2.00 -2.25
C ILE A 30 0.55 0.72 -2.54
N ILE A 31 -0.76 0.72 -2.22
CA ILE A 31 -1.64 -0.44 -2.46
C ILE A 31 -1.70 -0.78 -3.96
N LYS A 32 -1.80 0.22 -4.84
CA LYS A 32 -1.81 -0.01 -6.30
C LYS A 32 -0.49 -0.56 -6.81
N ALA A 33 0.64 -0.04 -6.34
CA ALA A 33 1.97 -0.55 -6.70
C ALA A 33 2.13 -2.03 -6.32
N HIS A 34 1.75 -2.38 -5.08
CA HIS A 34 1.80 -3.76 -4.61
C HIS A 34 0.86 -4.70 -5.39
N LYS A 35 -0.34 -4.21 -5.77
CA LYS A 35 -1.26 -4.98 -6.64
C LYS A 35 -0.68 -5.23 -8.04
N LYS A 36 0.05 -4.28 -8.62
CA LYS A 36 0.70 -4.45 -9.93
C LYS A 36 1.78 -5.52 -9.87
N ILE A 37 2.68 -5.44 -8.87
CA ILE A 37 3.75 -6.41 -8.66
C ILE A 37 3.22 -7.83 -8.49
N ASN A 38 2.10 -8.01 -7.76
CA ASN A 38 1.49 -9.32 -7.60
C ASN A 38 0.74 -9.83 -8.83
N LYS A 39 0.31 -8.94 -9.75
CA LYS A 39 -0.37 -9.32 -10.99
C LYS A 39 0.62 -9.73 -12.09
N GLU A 40 1.85 -9.25 -12.01
CA GLU A 40 2.95 -9.57 -12.94
C GLU A 40 3.78 -10.79 -12.52
N LYS A 41 3.40 -11.48 -11.43
CA LYS A 41 3.94 -12.80 -11.13
C LYS A 41 3.33 -13.81 -12.12
N PRO A 42 4.16 -14.57 -12.87
CA PRO A 42 3.68 -15.60 -13.77
C PRO A 42 2.90 -16.69 -13.03
#